data_AF-A0A839WS50-F1
#
_entry.id   AF-A0A839WS50-F1
#
_cell.length_a   1.000
_cell.length_b   1.000
_cell.length_c   1.000
_cell.angle_alpha   90.00
_cell.angle_beta   90.00
_cell.angle_gamma   90.00
#
_symmetry.space_group_name_H-M   'P 1'
#
loop_
_entity.id
_entity.type
_entity.pdbx_description
1 polymer ?
#
loop_
_entity_poly.entity_id
_entity_poly.type
_entity_poly.pdbx_seq_one_letter_code
_entity_poly.pdbx_strand_id
1 'polypeptide(L)' 'MKEYWDSLSKEQQFELASNVKSTPGYLRLVFNGYKKAGFSLAKKLEEITAGAITKSDLRPDIYPKQ' A
#
# COMPACT_ATOMS: atom_id res chain seq x y z
N MET A 1 -8.51 -0.82 2.32
CA MET A 1 -7.06 -1.15 2.33
C MET A 1 -6.77 -2.58 2.76
N LYS A 2 -7.17 -2.98 3.97
CA LYS A 2 -6.97 -4.36 4.45
C LYS A 2 -7.61 -5.42 3.53
N GLU A 3 -8.86 -5.21 3.14
CA GLU A 3 -9.58 -6.13 2.25
C GLU A 3 -8.91 -6.30 0.89
N TYR A 4 -8.35 -5.22 0.32
CA TYR A 4 -7.53 -5.31 -0.90
C TYR A 4 -6.33 -6.22 -0.69
N TRP A 5 -5.58 -6.03 0.40
CA TRP A 5 -4.43 -6.88 0.71
C TRP A 5 -4.83 -8.35 0.93
N ASP A 6 -5.92 -8.59 1.66
CA ASP A 6 -6.45 -9.94 1.91
C ASP A 6 -7.04 -10.59 0.64
N SER A 7 -7.45 -9.79 -0.36
CA SER A 7 -7.90 -10.29 -1.67
C SER A 7 -6.75 -10.71 -2.59
N LEU A 8 -5.52 -10.25 -2.32
CA LEU A 8 -4.34 -10.60 -3.12
C LEU A 8 -3.81 -11.99 -2.75
N SER A 9 -3.49 -12.79 -3.76
CA SER A 9 -2.73 -14.03 -3.59
C SER A 9 -1.31 -13.77 -3.09
N LYS A 10 -0.66 -14.77 -2.46
CA LYS A 10 0.73 -14.64 -1.98
C LYS A 10 1.70 -14.18 -3.08
N GLU A 11 1.52 -14.66 -4.30
CA GLU A 11 2.32 -14.27 -5.46
C GLU A 11 2.11 -12.79 -5.81
N GLN A 12 0.87 -12.33 -5.87
CA GLN A 12 0.54 -10.92 -6.12
C GLN A 12 1.05 -10.00 -5.01
N GLN A 13 0.99 -10.42 -3.75
CA GLN A 13 1.58 -9.68 -2.62
C GLN A 13 3.09 -9.56 -2.78
N PHE A 14 3.76 -10.62 -3.24
CA PHE A 14 5.20 -10.63 -3.48
C PHE A 14 5.58 -9.75 -4.67
N GLU A 15 4.82 -9.82 -5.76
CA GLU A 15 5.01 -8.99 -6.94
C GLU A 15 4.79 -7.50 -6.63
N LEU A 16 3.72 -7.18 -5.87
CA LEU A 16 3.46 -5.81 -5.41
C LEU A 16 4.63 -5.29 -4.58
N ALA A 17 5.10 -6.08 -3.61
CA ALA A 17 6.24 -5.76 -2.76
C ALA A 17 7.51 -5.51 -3.58
N SER A 18 7.80 -6.39 -4.55
CA SER A 18 8.95 -6.25 -5.44
C SER A 18 8.87 -4.97 -6.28
N ASN A 19 7.71 -4.67 -6.87
CA ASN A 19 7.49 -3.46 -7.67
C ASN A 19 7.69 -2.16 -6.87
N VAL A 20 7.26 -2.15 -5.60
CA VAL A 20 7.45 -0.98 -4.71
C VAL A 20 8.79 -0.99 -3.96
N LYS A 21 9.69 -1.95 -4.25
CA LYS A 21 10.97 -2.15 -3.55
C LYS A 21 10.79 -2.26 -2.03
N SER A 22 9.79 -3.01 -1.61
CA SER A 22 9.48 -3.27 -0.20
C SER A 22 9.31 -4.77 0.05
N THR A 23 8.91 -5.14 1.26
CA THR A 23 8.65 -6.53 1.63
C THR A 23 7.15 -6.76 1.83
N PRO A 24 6.63 -7.97 1.54
CA PRO A 24 5.22 -8.29 1.74
C PRO A 24 4.78 -8.11 3.21
N GLY A 25 5.67 -8.47 4.15
CA GLY A 25 5.42 -8.29 5.58
C GLY A 25 5.28 -6.82 5.97
N TYR A 26 6.14 -5.94 5.45
CA TYR A 26 6.02 -4.50 5.70
C TYR A 26 4.75 -3.93 5.06
N LEU A 27 4.44 -4.31 3.82
CA LEU A 27 3.21 -3.89 3.17
C LEU A 27 1.98 -4.33 3.94
N ARG A 28 1.93 -5.58 4.43
CA ARG A 28 0.83 -6.05 5.29
C ARG A 28 0.63 -5.16 6.52
N LEU A 29 1.71 -4.72 7.17
CA LEU A 29 1.61 -3.79 8.31
C LEU A 29 1.07 -2.43 7.89
N VAL A 30 1.46 -1.95 6.71
CA VAL A 30 0.98 -0.69 6.13
C VAL A 30 -0.51 -0.78 5.78
N PHE A 31 -0.93 -1.83 5.08
CA PHE A 31 -2.33 -2.03 4.68
C PHE A 31 -3.27 -2.26 5.87
N ASN A 32 -2.76 -2.84 6.96
CA ASN A 32 -3.49 -2.97 8.22
C ASN A 32 -3.46 -1.69 9.08
N GLY A 33 -2.73 -0.65 8.67
CA GLY A 33 -2.63 0.61 9.42
C GLY A 33 -1.67 0.59 10.61
N TYR A 34 -0.92 -0.50 10.83
CA TYR A 34 0.09 -0.59 11.91
C TYR A 34 1.35 0.22 11.61
N LYS A 35 1.69 0.40 10.33
CA LYS A 35 2.86 1.16 9.88
C LYS A 35 2.44 2.26 8.91
N LYS A 36 3.10 3.40 9.02
CA LYS A 36 2.97 4.49 8.06
C LYS A 36 3.82 4.21 6.82
N ALA A 37 3.20 4.24 5.65
CA ALA A 37 3.93 4.18 4.39
C ALA A 37 4.86 5.41 4.25
N GLY A 38 6.05 5.20 3.69
CA GLY A 38 6.89 6.31 3.24
C GLY A 38 6.17 7.16 2.17
N PHE A 39 6.52 8.44 2.04
CA PHE A 39 5.90 9.35 1.07
C PHE A 39 5.94 8.79 -0.36
N SER A 40 7.13 8.41 -0.82
CA SER A 40 7.34 7.83 -2.15
C SER A 40 6.66 6.46 -2.31
N LEU A 41 6.58 5.68 -1.22
CA LEU A 41 5.92 4.38 -1.22
C LEU A 41 4.42 4.53 -1.41
N ALA A 42 3.78 5.47 -0.70
CA ALA A 42 2.35 5.71 -0.80
C ALA A 42 1.94 6.12 -2.21
N LYS A 43 2.69 7.03 -2.84
CA LYS A 43 2.46 7.44 -4.23
C LYS A 43 2.61 6.26 -5.20
N LYS A 44 3.67 5.47 -5.05
CA LYS A 44 3.95 4.33 -5.92
C LYS A 44 2.91 3.21 -5.78
N LEU A 45 2.41 2.99 -4.56
CA LEU A 45 1.31 2.06 -4.30
C LEU A 45 0.03 2.49 -5.02
N GLU A 46 -0.32 3.77 -4.97
CA GLU A 46 -1.49 4.29 -5.69
C GLU A 46 -1.37 4.09 -7.22
N GLU A 47 -0.19 4.36 -7.79
CA GLU A 47 0.08 4.15 -9.20
C GLU A 47 -0.03 2.67 -9.62
N ILE A 48 0.59 1.76 -8.85
CA ILE A 48 0.58 0.32 -9.18
C ILE A 48 -0.80 -0.31 -8.94
N THR A 49 -1.53 0.14 -7.94
CA THR A 49 -2.87 -0.36 -7.63
C THR A 49 -3.96 0.35 -8.44
N ALA A 50 -3.57 1.20 -9.41
CA ALA A 50 -4.47 1.97 -10.26
C ALA A 50 -5.57 2.72 -9.47
N GLY A 51 -5.21 3.26 -8.30
CA GLY A 51 -6.15 3.98 -7.42
C GLY A 51 -7.03 3.10 -6.52
N ALA A 52 -6.89 1.77 -6.54
CA ALA A 52 -7.57 0.90 -5.57
C ALA A 52 -7.12 1.19 -4.13
N ILE A 53 -5.88 1.67 -3.97
CA ILE A 53 -5.34 2.14 -2.70
C ILE A 53 -4.82 3.55 -2.91
N THR A 54 -5.44 4.51 -2.23
CA THR A 54 -5.01 5.90 -2.36
C THR A 54 -3.90 6.22 -1.36
N LYS A 55 -3.01 7.14 -1.75
CA LYS A 55 -2.00 7.68 -0.83
C LYS A 55 -2.64 8.39 0.37
N SER A 56 -3.86 8.92 0.21
CA SER A 56 -4.67 9.52 1.29
C SER A 56 -5.14 8.50 2.31
N ASP A 57 -5.46 7.27 1.91
CA ASP A 57 -5.79 6.20 2.86
C ASP A 57 -4.53 5.73 3.62
N LEU A 58 -3.38 5.63 2.93
CA LEU A 58 -2.11 5.20 3.54
C LEU A 58 -1.50 6.26 4.47
N ARG A 59 -1.67 7.53 4.14
CA ARG A 59 -1.06 8.68 4.81
C ARG A 59 -2.05 9.86 4.89
N PRO A 60 -3.14 9.69 5.65
CA PRO A 60 -4.14 10.75 5.84
C PRO A 60 -3.58 11.98 6.56
N ASP A 61 -2.41 11.85 7.20
CA ASP A 61 -1.71 12.93 7.88
C ASP A 61 -1.09 13.97 6.93
N ILE A 62 -0.77 13.59 5.68
CA ILE A 62 -0.13 14.46 4.68
C ILE A 62 -0.94 14.61 3.40
N TYR A 63 -1.82 13.66 3.11
CA TYR A 63 -2.70 13.68 1.95
C TYR A 63 -4.15 13.77 2.44
N PRO A 64 -4.77 14.97 2.41
CA PRO A 64 -6.18 15.09 2.72
C PRO A 64 -7.00 14.22 1.74
N LYS A 65 -8.11 13.64 2.23
CA LYS A 65 -9.08 12.99 1.35
C LYS A 65 -9.69 14.07 0.46
N GLN A 66 -9.43 13.97 -0.85
CA GLN A 66 -10.06 14.81 -1.86
C GLN A 66 -11.48 14.31 -2.13
#